data_AF-A0A7K0YPU8-F1
#
_entry.id   AF-A0A7K0YPU8-F1
#
_cell.length_a   1.000
_cell.length_b   1.000
_cell.length_c   1.000
_cell.angle_alpha   90.00
_cell.angle_beta   90.00
_cell.angle_gamma   90.00
#
_symmetry.space_group_name_H-M   'P 1'
#
loop_
_entity.id
_entity.type
_entity.pdbx_description
1 polymer ?
#
loop_
_entity_poly.entity_id
_entity_poly.type
_entity_poly.pdbx_seq_one_letter_code
_entity_poly.pdbx_strand_id
1 'polypeptide(L)' 'MHVACIMDGNGRWAQRRGLPRIAGHTQGEENLAAVVRLCVA' A
#
# COMPACT_ATOMS: atom_id res chain seq x y z
N MET A 1 -9.63 -19.96 5.50
CA MET A 1 -8.65 -19.47 4.51
C MET A 1 -7.74 -18.49 5.22
N HIS A 2 -6.42 -18.62 5.09
CA HIS A 2 -5.46 -17.67 5.65
C HIS A 2 -4.59 -17.18 4.49
N VAL A 3 -4.57 -15.87 4.27
CA VAL A 3 -3.78 -15.23 3.22
C VAL A 3 -2.78 -14.28 3.89
N ALA A 4 -1.53 -14.33 3.42
CA ALA A 4 -0.50 -13.36 3.78
C ALA A 4 -0.04 -12.64 2.51
N CYS A 5 0.19 -11.33 2.60
CA CYS A 5 0.73 -10.54 1.50
C CYS A 5 1.84 -9.61 2.03
N ILE A 6 2.82 -9.31 1.17
CA ILE A 6 3.86 -8.33 1.44
C ILE A 6 3.67 -7.18 0.45
N MET A 7 3.42 -5.98 0.97
CA MET A 7 3.36 -4.78 0.14
C MET A 7 4.77 -4.25 -0.09
N ASP A 8 5.20 -4.21 -1.36
CA ASP A 8 6.47 -3.62 -1.79
C ASP A 8 6.25 -2.49 -2.80
N GLY A 9 7.20 -1.57 -2.87
CA GLY A 9 7.27 -0.55 -3.92
C GLY A 9 6.69 0.81 -3.56
N ASN A 10 6.23 1.04 -2.34
CA ASN A 10 5.70 2.32 -1.87
C ASN A 10 6.69 3.49 -2.08
N GLY A 11 7.97 3.27 -1.76
CA GLY A 11 9.01 4.26 -2.01
C GLY A 11 9.25 4.55 -3.50
N ARG A 12 9.24 3.50 -4.35
CA ARG A 12 9.36 3.66 -5.82
C ARG A 12 8.13 4.33 -6.41
N TRP A 13 6.95 4.05 -5.86
CA TRP A 13 5.69 4.69 -6.24
C TRP A 13 5.73 6.20 -5.96
N ALA A 14 6.27 6.62 -4.81
CA ALA A 14 6.41 8.02 -4.45
C ALA A 14 7.45 8.73 -5.33
N GLN A 15 8.63 8.12 -5.50
CA GLN A 15 9.70 8.68 -6.34
C GLN A 15 9.26 8.90 -7.80
N ARG A 16 8.55 7.94 -8.41
CA ARG A 16 8.02 8.07 -9.78
C ARG A 16 7.02 9.22 -9.94
N ARG A 17 6.46 9.72 -8.84
CA ARG A 17 5.51 10.83 -8.80
C ARG A 17 6.15 12.14 -8.33
N GLY A 18 7.48 12.17 -8.11
CA GLY A 18 8.16 13.32 -7.53
C GLY A 18 7.74 13.62 -6.09
N LEU A 19 7.16 12.64 -5.39
CA LEU A 19 6.66 12.80 -4.03
C LEU A 19 7.70 12.38 -2.98
N PRO A 20 7.67 12.95 -1.77
CA PRO A 20 8.43 12.45 -0.63
C PRO A 20 8.08 10.99 -0.33
N ARG A 21 9.06 10.20 0.15
CA ARG A 21 8.85 8.78 0.51
C ARG A 21 7.66 8.56 1.45
N ILE A 22 7.42 9.48 2.39
CA ILE A 22 6.31 9.39 3.35
C ILE A 22 4.95 9.31 2.67
N ALA A 23 4.76 9.99 1.52
CA ALA A 23 3.51 9.91 0.76
C ALA A 23 3.26 8.49 0.22
N GLY A 24 4.32 7.76 -0.11
CA GLY A 24 4.22 6.36 -0.50
C GLY A 24 3.79 5.44 0.65
N HIS A 25 4.19 5.75 1.89
CA HIS A 25 3.74 5.00 3.08
C HIS A 25 2.25 5.21 3.32
N THR A 26 1.79 6.47 3.31
CA THR A 26 0.37 6.81 3.44
C THR A 26 -0.47 6.13 2.36
N GLN A 27 -0.03 6.17 1.09
CA GLN A 27 -0.73 5.47 0.02
C GLN A 27 -0.77 3.94 0.23
N GLY A 28 0.33 3.38 0.75
CA GLY A 28 0.43 1.96 1.07
C GLY A 28 -0.57 1.53 2.15
N GLU A 29 -0.76 2.35 3.19
CA GLU A 29 -1.73 2.10 4.25
C GLU A 29 -3.17 2.12 3.72
N GLU A 30 -3.51 3.10 2.89
CA GLU A 30 -4.83 3.18 2.25
C GLU A 30 -5.12 1.95 1.38
N ASN A 31 -4.15 1.51 0.58
CA ASN A 31 -4.26 0.30 -0.23
C ASN A 31 -4.43 -0.95 0.62
N LEU A 32 -3.67 -1.09 1.71
CA LEU A 32 -3.82 -2.21 2.64
C LEU A 32 -5.23 -2.25 3.21
N ALA A 33 -5.74 -1.11 3.66
CA ALA A 33 -7.08 -1.00 4.22
C ALA A 33 -8.15 -1.40 3.18
N ALA A 34 -8.00 -1.00 1.93
CA ALA A 34 -8.91 -1.41 0.85
C ALA A 34 -8.88 -2.93 0.62
N VAL A 35 -7.69 -3.52 0.55
CA VAL A 35 -7.53 -4.98 0.38
C VAL A 35 -8.14 -5.75 1.55
N VAL A 36 -7.88 -5.34 2.79
CA VAL A 36 -8.46 -5.98 3.97
C VAL A 36 -9.98 -5.91 3.94
N ARG A 37 -10.57 -4.76 3.58
CA ARG A 37 -12.03 -4.63 3.45
C ARG A 37 -12.60 -5.56 2.38
N LEU A 38 -11.90 -5.73 1.25
CA LEU A 38 -12.31 -6.68 0.20
C LEU A 38 -12.26 -8.13 0.67
N CYS A 39 -11.30 -8.50 1.51
CA CYS A 39 -11.17 -9.87 2.02
C CYS A 39 -12.16 -10.22 3.14
N VAL A 40 -12.82 -9.21 3.72
CA VAL A 40 -13.79 -9.38 4.82
C VAL A 40 -15.25 -9.20 4.35
N ALA A 41 -15.44 -8.75 3.10
CA ALA A 41 -16.75 -8.68 2.44
C ALA A 41 -17.12 -10.04 1.81
#